data_AF-A0A6B2TI50-F1
#
_entry.id   AF-A0A6B2TI50-F1
#
_cell.length_a   1.000
_cell.length_b   1.000
_cell.length_c   1.000
_cell.angle_alpha   90.00
_cell.angle_beta   90.00
_cell.angle_gamma   90.00
#
_symmetry.space_group_name_H-M   'P 1'
#
loop_
_entity.id
_entity.type
_entity.pdbx_description
1 polymer ?
#
loop_
_entity_poly.entity_id
_entity_poly.type
_entity_poly.pdbx_seq_one_letter_code
_entity_poly.pdbx_strand_id
1 'polypeptide(L)'
;RLAASVAASQTPQFTRNIALYTAELADDLARSGRPDEAADAGLRVLALLGEVQSSRIQAMLATTARLLLPHRSDAGVSEFLEGHAVLSRTA
;
A
#
# COMPACT_ATOMS: atom_id res chain seq x y z
N ARG A 1 10.51 -22.35 23.27
CA ARG A 1 9.07 -22.37 22.90
C ARG A 1 8.39 -21.00 23.06
N LEU A 2 8.66 -20.23 24.12
CA LEU A 2 8.14 -18.85 24.30
C LEU A 2 8.47 -17.88 23.15
N ALA A 3 9.67 -17.98 22.55
CA ALA A 3 10.05 -17.12 21.42
C ALA A 3 9.15 -17.30 20.18
N ALA A 4 8.71 -18.54 19.90
CA ALA A 4 7.85 -18.83 18.75
C ALA A 4 6.41 -18.32 18.94
N SER A 5 5.87 -18.39 20.16
CA SER A 5 4.54 -17.85 20.47
C SER A 5 4.53 -16.32 20.45
N VAL A 6 5.60 -15.68 20.91
CA VAL A 6 5.76 -14.21 20.82
C VAL A 6 5.94 -13.76 19.37
N ALA A 7 6.72 -14.48 18.57
CA ALA A 7 6.86 -14.17 17.14
C ALA A 7 5.50 -14.28 16.40
N ALA A 8 4.73 -15.33 16.68
CA ALA A 8 3.41 -15.51 16.08
C ALA A 8 2.42 -14.40 16.46
N SER A 9 2.42 -13.94 17.73
CA SER A 9 1.53 -12.84 18.16
C SER A 9 1.93 -11.48 17.58
N GLN A 10 3.22 -11.29 17.27
CA GLN A 10 3.75 -10.02 16.74
C GLN A 10 3.73 -9.94 15.22
N THR A 11 3.62 -11.07 14.51
CA THR A 11 3.63 -11.13 13.04
C THR A 11 2.59 -10.19 12.41
N PRO A 12 1.32 -10.15 12.87
CA PRO A 12 0.34 -9.19 12.33
C PRO A 12 0.72 -7.71 12.56
N GLN A 13 1.40 -7.41 13.67
CA GLN A 13 1.85 -6.05 13.98
C GLN A 13 3.01 -5.63 13.07
N PHE A 14 3.94 -6.55 12.77
CA PHE A 14 5.01 -6.31 11.83
C PHE A 14 4.49 -6.11 10.40
N THR A 15 3.56 -6.95 9.93
CA THR A 15 2.93 -6.79 8.62
C THR A 15 2.24 -5.42 8.51
N ARG A 16 1.48 -5.01 9.54
CA ARG A 16 0.85 -3.68 9.57
C ARG A 16 1.86 -2.54 9.54
N ASN A 17 2.97 -2.64 10.28
CA ASN A 17 4.00 -1.60 10.29
C ASN A 17 4.72 -1.50 8.93
N ILE A 18 5.05 -2.64 8.30
CA ILE A 18 5.65 -2.65 6.96
C ILE A 18 4.68 -2.01 5.96
N ALA A 19 3.39 -2.36 6.01
CA ALA A 19 2.38 -1.78 5.15
C ALA A 19 2.23 -0.26 5.37
N LEU A 20 2.26 0.19 6.62
CA LEU A 20 2.20 1.62 6.96
C LEU A 20 3.39 2.39 6.39
N TYR A 21 4.62 1.96 6.69
CA TYR A 21 5.82 2.66 6.20
C TYR A 21 5.95 2.60 4.67
N THR A 22 5.48 1.52 4.05
CA THR A 22 5.45 1.42 2.59
C THR A 22 4.40 2.36 1.98
N ALA A 23 3.27 2.58 2.66
CA ALA A 23 2.27 3.57 2.22
C ALA A 23 2.77 5.01 2.40
N GLU A 24 3.53 5.29 3.47
CA GLU A 24 4.16 6.61 3.66
C GLU A 24 5.15 6.88 2.53
N LEU A 25 5.99 5.90 2.20
CA LEU A 25 6.91 5.97 1.06
C LEU A 25 6.17 6.22 -0.27
N ALA A 26 5.04 5.54 -0.52
CA ALA A 26 4.27 5.73 -1.75
C ALA A 26 3.69 7.16 -1.88
N ASP A 27 3.18 7.74 -0.80
CA ASP A 27 2.69 9.14 -0.79
C ASP A 27 3.85 10.13 -1.03
N ASP A 28 5.00 9.94 -0.37
CA ASP A 28 6.18 10.78 -0.54
C ASP A 28 6.76 10.73 -1.96
N LEU A 29 6.81 9.54 -2.56
CA LEU A 29 7.25 9.34 -3.95
C LEU A 29 6.27 10.02 -4.94
N ALA A 30 4.96 9.89 -4.72
CA ALA A 30 3.97 10.54 -5.56
C ALA A 30 4.09 12.07 -5.48
N ARG A 31 4.25 12.64 -4.28
CA ARG A 31 4.43 14.08 -4.08
C ARG A 31 5.74 14.62 -4.65
N SER A 32 6.79 13.79 -4.70
CA SER A 32 8.08 14.14 -5.29
C SER A 32 8.15 13.92 -6.81
N GLY A 33 7.04 13.53 -7.45
CA GLY A 33 6.96 13.38 -8.91
C GLY A 33 7.64 12.11 -9.43
N ARG A 34 7.65 11.04 -8.62
CA ARG A 34 8.20 9.71 -8.97
C ARG A 34 7.06 8.69 -9.12
N PRO A 35 6.27 8.77 -10.21
CA PRO A 35 5.01 8.02 -10.34
C PRO A 35 5.21 6.50 -10.40
N ASP A 36 6.23 6.03 -11.12
CA ASP A 36 6.52 4.58 -11.24
C ASP A 36 6.86 3.97 -9.88
N GLU A 37 7.76 4.61 -9.13
CA GLU A 37 8.18 4.11 -7.81
C GLU A 37 7.07 4.22 -6.77
N ALA A 38 6.23 5.25 -6.86
CA ALA A 38 5.04 5.38 -6.03
C ALA A 38 4.05 4.24 -6.30
N ALA A 39 3.85 3.87 -7.58
CA ALA A 39 2.99 2.76 -7.97
C ALA A 39 3.54 1.41 -7.47
N ASP A 40 4.84 1.16 -7.62
CA ASP A 40 5.50 -0.04 -7.12
C ASP A 40 5.36 -0.18 -5.59
N ALA A 41 5.56 0.92 -4.86
CA ALA A 41 5.33 0.95 -3.42
C ALA A 41 3.84 0.69 -3.09
N GLY A 42 2.92 1.30 -3.83
CA GLY A 42 1.48 1.09 -3.70
C GLY A 42 1.04 -0.35 -3.90
N LEU A 43 1.55 -1.04 -4.93
CA LEU A 43 1.29 -2.46 -5.19
C LEU A 43 1.75 -3.35 -4.04
N ARG A 44 2.92 -3.07 -3.45
CA ARG A 44 3.40 -3.77 -2.26
C ARG A 44 2.47 -3.58 -1.06
N VAL A 45 1.92 -2.38 -0.86
CA VAL A 45 0.93 -2.14 0.19
C VAL A 45 -0.35 -2.95 -0.06
N LEU A 46 -0.85 -2.99 -1.30
CA LEU A 46 -2.05 -3.78 -1.65
C LEU A 46 -1.86 -5.26 -1.34
N ALA A 47 -0.68 -5.82 -1.63
CA ALA A 47 -0.36 -7.21 -1.27
C ALA A 47 -0.40 -7.44 0.25
N LEU A 48 0.14 -6.51 1.04
CA LEU A 48 0.16 -6.61 2.51
C LEU A 48 -1.23 -6.41 3.15
N LEU A 49 -2.11 -5.62 2.53
CA LEU A 49 -3.49 -5.43 3.00
C LEU A 49 -4.33 -6.72 2.91
N GLY A 50 -3.92 -7.72 2.12
CA GLY A 50 -4.53 -9.04 2.15
C GLY A 50 -4.43 -9.74 3.52
N GLU A 51 -3.50 -9.29 4.37
CA GLU A 51 -3.23 -9.88 5.69
C GLU A 51 -3.67 -8.99 6.86
N VAL A 52 -3.92 -7.68 6.63
CA VAL A 52 -4.20 -6.72 7.70
C VAL A 52 -5.27 -5.68 7.31
N GLN A 53 -6.22 -5.44 8.22
CA GLN A 53 -7.21 -4.38 8.08
C GLN A 53 -6.68 -3.06 8.68
N SER A 54 -6.65 -1.98 7.88
CA SER A 54 -6.18 -0.65 8.32
C SER A 54 -6.79 0.49 7.50
N SER A 55 -7.71 1.26 8.10
CA SER A 55 -8.35 2.41 7.47
C SER A 55 -7.36 3.55 7.16
N ARG A 56 -6.35 3.75 8.01
CA ARG A 56 -5.29 4.75 7.77
C ARG A 56 -4.53 4.45 6.47
N ILE A 57 -4.13 3.19 6.28
CA ILE A 57 -3.39 2.78 5.07
C ILE A 57 -4.27 2.92 3.83
N GLN A 58 -5.55 2.54 3.91
CA GLN A 58 -6.50 2.74 2.82
C GLN A 58 -6.66 4.22 2.45
N ALA A 59 -6.75 5.13 3.44
CA ALA A 59 -6.85 6.56 3.19
C ALA A 59 -5.58 7.14 2.52
N MET A 60 -4.40 6.63 2.89
CA MET A 60 -3.14 6.99 2.25
C MET A 60 -3.10 6.51 0.80
N LEU A 61 -3.46 5.25 0.53
CA LEU A 61 -3.53 4.73 -0.84
C LEU A 61 -4.53 5.50 -1.71
N ALA A 62 -5.67 5.92 -1.16
CA ALA A 62 -6.62 6.75 -1.88
C ALA A 62 -6.01 8.13 -2.25
N THR A 63 -5.11 8.65 -1.43
CA THR A 63 -4.39 9.90 -1.71
C THR A 63 -3.34 9.69 -2.79
N THR A 64 -2.50 8.64 -2.66
CA THR A 64 -1.53 8.25 -3.69
C THR A 64 -2.21 8.02 -5.04
N ALA A 65 -3.30 7.25 -5.09
CA ALA A 65 -4.05 6.97 -6.33
C ALA A 65 -4.53 8.25 -7.02
N ARG A 66 -5.06 9.23 -6.25
CA ARG A 66 -5.45 10.53 -6.80
C ARG A 66 -4.28 11.30 -7.40
N LEU A 67 -3.11 11.28 -6.74
CA LEU A 67 -1.90 11.94 -7.23
C LEU A 67 -1.35 11.29 -8.51
N LEU A 68 -1.54 9.98 -8.68
CA LEU A 68 -1.04 9.24 -9.83
C LEU A 68 -2.01 9.21 -11.03
N LEU A 69 -3.25 9.69 -10.89
CA LEU A 69 -4.21 9.76 -12.01
C LEU A 69 -3.69 10.40 -13.31
N PRO A 70 -2.87 11.48 -13.27
CA PRO A 70 -2.28 12.04 -14.49
C PRO A 70 -1.33 11.09 -15.24
N HIS A 71 -0.78 10.09 -14.54
CA HIS A 71 0.20 9.10 -15.03
C HIS A 71 -0.43 7.75 -15.39
N ARG A 72 -1.77 7.67 -15.48
CA ARG A 72 -2.52 6.42 -15.69
C ARG A 72 -2.18 5.63 -16.98
N SER A 73 -1.49 6.24 -17.94
CA SER A 73 -1.00 5.56 -19.14
C SER A 73 0.24 4.71 -18.89
N ASP A 74 0.96 4.98 -17.80
CA ASP A 74 2.18 4.27 -17.44
C ASP A 74 1.79 2.91 -16.85
N ALA A 75 2.41 1.83 -17.34
CA ALA A 75 1.93 0.47 -17.08
C ALA A 75 1.83 0.14 -15.58
N GLY A 76 2.88 0.45 -14.80
CA GLY A 76 2.89 0.21 -13.35
C GLY A 76 1.86 1.05 -12.60
N VAL A 77 1.64 2.31 -13.04
CA VAL A 77 0.61 3.17 -12.47
C VAL A 77 -0.79 2.63 -12.77
N SER A 78 -1.05 2.19 -14.00
CA SER A 78 -2.33 1.57 -14.37
C SER A 78 -2.62 0.35 -13.50
N GLU A 79 -1.64 -0.55 -13.33
CA GLU A 79 -1.75 -1.75 -12.50
C GLU A 79 -2.10 -1.39 -11.05
N PHE A 80 -1.40 -0.41 -10.46
CA PHE A 80 -1.69 0.07 -9.11
C PHE A 80 -3.11 0.64 -8.99
N LEU A 81 -3.53 1.49 -9.94
CA LEU A 81 -4.86 2.12 -9.92
C LEU A 81 -5.98 1.09 -10.06
N GLU A 82 -5.80 0.08 -10.91
CA GLU A 82 -6.74 -1.03 -11.06
C GLU A 82 -6.85 -1.84 -9.77
N GLY A 83 -5.72 -2.24 -9.17
CA GLY A 83 -5.68 -2.96 -7.91
C GLY A 83 -6.35 -2.19 -6.76
N HIS A 84 -6.07 -0.89 -6.64
CA HIS A 84 -6.71 -0.01 -5.66
C HIS A 84 -8.23 0.10 -5.88
N ALA A 85 -8.67 0.16 -7.13
CA ALA A 85 -10.10 0.20 -7.46
C ALA A 85 -10.81 -1.11 -7.09
N VAL A 86 -10.16 -2.27 -7.22
CA VAL A 86 -10.73 -3.55 -6.71
C VAL A 86 -10.90 -3.50 -5.20
N LEU A 87 -9.86 -3.10 -4.47
CA LEU A 87 -9.88 -3.04 -3.00
C LEU A 87 -11.00 -2.12 -2.49
N SER A 88 -11.19 -0.97 -3.15
CA SER A 88 -12.22 0.01 -2.79
C SER A 88 -13.65 -0.50 -2.99
N ARG A 89 -13.86 -1.48 -3.87
CA ARG A 89 -15.19 -2.09 -4.10
C ARG A 89 -15.52 -3.20 -3.12
N THR A 90 -14.51 -3.78 -2.49
CA THR A 90 -14.65 -4.92 -1.56
C THR A 90 -14.66 -4.52 -0.08
N ALA A 91 -14.26 -3.28 0.23
CA ALA A 91 -14.26 -2.71 1.57
C ALA A 91 -15.61 -2.06 1.90
#